data_AF-A0A9X2JIB1-F1
#
_entry.id   AF-A0A9X2JIB1-F1
#
_cell.length_a   1.000
_cell.length_b   1.000
_cell.length_c   1.000
_cell.angle_alpha   90.00
_cell.angle_beta   90.00
_cell.angle_gamma   90.00
#
_symmetry.space_group_name_H-M   'P 1'
#
loop_
_entity.id
_entity.type
_entity.pdbx_description
1 polymer ?
#
loop_
_entity_poly.entity_id
_entity_poly.type
_entity_poly.pdbx_seq_one_letter_code
_entity_poly.pdbx_strand_id
1 'polypeptide(L)'
;MASLCDPCRTSEGEEALTSSEANAQTTIVAVPALRVSVVDQQDPIRGGDQVVYKIVVFNQGKAPDKNVQVSAELPGNLEFQQASGETSASADGRQVSFEAVEQVMPGEKLEWKLIAAAEGSGEALIKVNVSSDSLEGTVQSQEPTYLLGESSNGSSGN
;
A
#
# COMPACT_ATOMS: atom_id res chain seq x y z
N MET A 1 81.04 -60.73 -2.47
CA MET A 1 81.10 -59.71 -3.53
C MET A 1 79.85 -58.86 -3.39
N ALA A 2 80.04 -57.56 -3.18
CA ALA A 2 78.99 -56.58 -2.99
C ALA A 2 78.20 -56.37 -4.29
N SER A 3 76.88 -56.13 -4.18
CA SER A 3 76.17 -55.33 -5.18
C SER A 3 74.77 -54.91 -4.68
N LEU A 4 74.69 -53.62 -4.33
CA LEU A 4 73.59 -52.67 -4.61
C LEU A 4 72.33 -52.66 -3.70
N CYS A 5 72.29 -51.66 -2.81
CA CYS A 5 71.19 -50.68 -2.64
C CYS A 5 70.56 -50.33 -4.01
N ASP A 6 69.26 -50.09 -4.21
CA ASP A 6 68.28 -49.18 -3.59
C ASP A 6 66.95 -49.37 -4.40
N PRO A 7 65.79 -48.73 -4.11
CA PRO A 7 65.36 -48.02 -2.91
C PRO A 7 63.95 -48.43 -2.42
N CYS A 8 63.62 -47.89 -1.25
CA CYS A 8 62.27 -47.73 -0.72
C CYS A 8 61.30 -47.16 -1.78
N ARG A 9 60.12 -47.78 -1.93
CA ARG A 9 58.94 -47.07 -2.45
C ARG A 9 57.78 -47.28 -1.49
N THR A 10 57.68 -46.34 -0.55
CA THR A 10 56.43 -45.99 0.12
C THR A 10 55.36 -45.68 -0.91
N SER A 11 54.18 -46.29 -0.76
CA SER A 11 52.95 -45.59 -1.06
C SER A 11 51.93 -46.01 -0.01
N GLU A 12 51.96 -45.31 1.12
CA GLU A 12 50.74 -45.05 1.88
C GLU A 12 49.83 -44.25 0.94
N GLY A 13 48.97 -44.97 0.23
CA GLY A 13 47.88 -44.37 -0.51
C GLY A 13 46.78 -44.07 0.50
N GLU A 14 46.92 -42.93 1.17
CA GLU A 14 45.86 -42.29 1.92
C GLU A 14 44.69 -42.08 0.95
N GLU A 15 43.64 -42.91 1.05
CA GLU A 15 42.36 -42.66 0.39
C GLU A 15 41.79 -41.40 1.02
N ALA A 16 42.21 -40.26 0.49
CA ALA A 16 41.70 -38.96 0.89
C ALA A 16 40.19 -38.98 0.68
N LEU A 17 39.44 -38.96 1.78
CA LEU A 17 38.02 -38.67 1.81
C LEU A 17 37.84 -37.24 1.30
N THR A 18 37.74 -37.09 -0.02
CA THR A 18 37.40 -35.82 -0.66
C THR A 18 35.92 -35.56 -0.35
N SER A 19 35.68 -34.82 0.74
CA SER A 19 34.35 -34.26 0.98
C SER A 19 34.08 -33.25 -0.13
N SER A 20 33.18 -33.59 -1.05
CA SER A 20 32.70 -32.66 -2.07
C SER A 20 31.63 -31.78 -1.42
N GLU A 21 31.96 -30.51 -1.19
CA GLU A 21 30.97 -29.54 -0.77
C GLU A 21 30.16 -29.07 -1.98
N ALA A 22 28.90 -29.49 -2.05
CA ALA A 22 27.94 -28.92 -2.99
C ALA A 22 27.43 -27.59 -2.44
N ASN A 23 27.86 -26.47 -3.03
CA ASN A 23 27.32 -25.16 -2.70
C ASN A 23 26.09 -24.86 -3.57
N ALA A 24 24.93 -24.65 -2.95
CA ALA A 24 23.73 -24.17 -3.63
C ALA A 24 23.50 -22.70 -3.29
N GLN A 25 23.52 -21.83 -4.29
CA GLN A 25 23.20 -20.40 -4.12
C GLN A 25 21.71 -20.17 -4.39
N THR A 26 21.04 -19.49 -3.46
CA THR A 26 19.66 -19.05 -3.61
C THR A 26 19.64 -17.53 -3.73
N THR A 27 19.12 -17.01 -4.85
CA THR A 27 18.91 -15.57 -5.03
C THR A 27 17.55 -15.18 -4.47
N ILE A 28 17.54 -14.31 -3.46
CA ILE A 28 16.33 -13.68 -2.94
C ILE A 28 16.19 -12.31 -3.60
N VAL A 29 15.14 -12.11 -4.39
CA VAL A 29 14.81 -10.80 -4.95
C VAL A 29 13.80 -10.11 -4.04
N ALA A 30 14.13 -8.91 -3.57
CA ALA A 30 13.23 -8.07 -2.80
C ALA A 30 12.43 -7.16 -3.75
N VAL A 31 11.11 -7.11 -3.59
CA VAL A 31 10.20 -6.28 -4.39
C VAL A 31 9.31 -5.43 -3.48
N PRO A 32 8.95 -4.20 -3.88
CA PRO A 32 7.90 -3.45 -3.20
C PRO A 32 6.54 -4.12 -3.40
N ALA A 33 5.61 -3.86 -2.49
CA ALA A 33 4.23 -4.29 -2.65
C ALA A 33 3.32 -3.30 -1.90
N LEU A 34 2.61 -2.45 -2.63
CA LEU A 34 1.70 -1.48 -2.02
C LEU A 34 0.31 -2.09 -1.83
N ARG A 35 -0.26 -1.84 -0.65
CA ARG A 35 -1.67 -2.06 -0.33
C ARG A 35 -2.29 -0.72 0.01
N VAL A 36 -3.49 -0.46 -0.50
CA VAL A 36 -4.31 0.69 -0.07
C VAL A 36 -5.57 0.20 0.63
N SER A 37 -5.99 0.95 1.65
CA SER A 37 -7.31 0.82 2.26
C SER A 37 -7.90 2.21 2.48
N VAL A 38 -9.18 2.36 2.21
CA VAL A 38 -10.00 3.48 2.65
C VAL A 38 -11.09 2.95 3.58
N VAL A 39 -11.36 3.65 4.67
CA VAL A 39 -12.45 3.35 5.59
C VAL A 39 -13.11 4.65 6.02
N ASP A 40 -14.43 4.64 6.23
CA ASP A 40 -15.09 5.74 6.91
C ASP A 40 -14.97 5.60 8.44
N GLN A 41 -15.14 6.72 9.15
CA GLN A 41 -15.12 6.72 10.62
C GLN A 41 -16.51 6.50 11.23
N GLN A 42 -17.56 6.73 10.45
CA GLN A 42 -18.95 6.74 10.86
C GLN A 42 -19.82 6.36 9.66
N ASP A 43 -20.66 5.35 9.86
CA ASP A 43 -21.65 4.87 8.89
C ASP A 43 -22.87 4.33 9.68
N PRO A 44 -24.10 4.83 9.45
CA PRO A 44 -24.50 5.80 8.43
C PRO A 44 -24.25 7.26 8.81
N ILE A 45 -24.22 8.13 7.80
CA ILE A 45 -24.10 9.59 7.91
C ILE A 45 -25.42 10.25 7.50
N ARG A 46 -25.82 11.37 8.12
CA ARG A 46 -26.99 12.14 7.64
C ARG A 46 -26.57 13.08 6.51
N GLY A 47 -27.45 13.26 5.52
CA GLY A 47 -27.33 14.37 4.57
C GLY A 47 -27.18 15.70 5.32
N GLY A 48 -26.23 16.52 4.87
CA GLY A 48 -25.81 17.77 5.50
C GLY A 48 -24.65 17.63 6.50
N ASP A 49 -24.36 16.42 7.01
CA ASP A 49 -23.22 16.18 7.90
C ASP A 49 -21.92 15.93 7.10
N GLN A 50 -20.79 15.84 7.81
CA GLN A 50 -19.50 15.51 7.22
C GLN A 50 -19.22 14.00 7.30
N VAL A 51 -18.73 13.44 6.20
CA VAL A 51 -18.08 12.13 6.16
C VAL A 51 -16.58 12.31 6.34
N VAL A 52 -15.97 11.46 7.16
CA VAL A 52 -14.53 11.42 7.36
C VAL A 52 -13.99 10.07 6.92
N TYR A 53 -13.13 10.09 5.91
CA TYR A 53 -12.41 8.91 5.43
C TYR A 53 -10.97 8.91 5.93
N LYS A 54 -10.51 7.74 6.35
CA LYS A 54 -9.10 7.44 6.61
C LYS A 54 -8.56 6.59 5.45
N ILE A 55 -7.54 7.10 4.77
CA ILE A 55 -6.84 6.44 3.69
C ILE A 55 -5.48 5.98 4.23
N VAL A 56 -5.13 4.72 4.01
CA VAL A 56 -3.83 4.16 4.41
C VAL A 56 -3.20 3.46 3.22
N VAL A 57 -1.93 3.80 2.94
CA VAL A 57 -1.08 3.06 2.01
C VAL A 57 0.02 2.37 2.81
N PHE A 58 0.20 1.07 2.59
CA PHE A 58 1.16 0.25 3.29
C PHE A 58 2.07 -0.47 2.29
N ASN A 59 3.38 -0.30 2.43
CA ASN A 59 4.35 -1.12 1.69
C ASN A 59 4.59 -2.43 2.46
N GLN A 60 3.84 -3.47 2.08
CA GLN A 60 3.98 -4.83 2.64
C GLN A 60 5.11 -5.64 1.99
N GLY A 61 5.83 -5.04 1.04
CA GLY A 61 6.94 -5.64 0.33
C GLY A 61 8.23 -5.70 1.15
N LYS A 62 9.32 -6.07 0.47
CA LYS A 62 10.67 -6.15 1.06
C LYS A 62 11.66 -5.17 0.43
N ALA A 63 11.22 -4.35 -0.52
CA ALA A 63 12.01 -3.27 -1.11
C ALA A 63 11.23 -1.94 -1.06
N PRO A 64 11.93 -0.78 -1.07
CA PRO A 64 11.26 0.51 -1.14
C PRO A 64 10.52 0.70 -2.46
N ASP A 65 9.43 1.46 -2.43
CA ASP A 65 8.75 1.97 -3.62
C ASP A 65 8.95 3.48 -3.74
N LYS A 66 8.74 4.05 -4.93
CA LYS A 66 9.00 5.47 -5.22
C LYS A 66 7.86 6.12 -5.98
N ASN A 67 7.81 7.45 -5.87
CA ASN A 67 6.80 8.30 -6.52
C ASN A 67 5.37 7.80 -6.26
N VAL A 68 5.08 7.48 -4.99
CA VAL A 68 3.79 6.94 -4.58
C VAL A 68 2.76 8.07 -4.61
N GLN A 69 1.83 7.97 -5.55
CA GLN A 69 0.83 8.98 -5.83
C GLN A 69 -0.55 8.42 -5.45
N VAL A 70 -1.30 9.19 -4.66
CA VAL A 70 -2.65 8.82 -4.19
C VAL A 70 -3.69 9.79 -4.76
N SER A 71 -4.82 9.26 -5.21
CA SER A 71 -5.99 10.06 -5.56
C SER A 71 -7.28 9.42 -5.06
N ALA A 72 -8.31 10.24 -4.84
CA ALA A 72 -9.63 9.81 -4.44
C ALA A 72 -10.71 10.41 -5.35
N GLU A 73 -11.67 9.59 -5.77
CA GLU A 73 -12.85 9.95 -6.54
C GLU A 73 -14.06 9.95 -5.61
N LEU A 74 -14.66 11.12 -5.40
CA LEU A 74 -15.89 11.27 -4.65
C LEU A 74 -17.12 11.04 -5.55
N PRO A 75 -18.11 10.23 -5.13
CA PRO A 75 -19.36 10.04 -5.83
C PRO A 75 -20.21 11.32 -5.83
N GLY A 76 -21.27 11.33 -6.64
CA GLY A 76 -22.10 12.52 -6.87
C GLY A 76 -22.84 13.09 -5.65
N ASN A 77 -22.90 12.34 -4.57
CA ASN A 77 -23.54 12.68 -3.29
C ASN A 77 -22.53 13.06 -2.20
N LEU A 78 -21.26 13.30 -2.57
CA LEU A 78 -20.22 13.85 -1.70
C LEU A 78 -19.57 15.08 -2.34
N GLU A 79 -19.29 16.09 -1.52
CA GLU A 79 -18.54 17.29 -1.90
C GLU A 79 -17.23 17.39 -1.11
N PHE A 80 -16.10 17.60 -1.77
CA PHE A 80 -14.81 17.74 -1.09
C PHE A 80 -14.79 18.99 -0.20
N GLN A 81 -14.33 18.86 1.04
CA GLN A 81 -14.13 20.00 1.94
C GLN A 81 -12.67 20.21 2.34
N GLN A 82 -11.99 19.16 2.79
CA GLN A 82 -10.62 19.25 3.26
C GLN A 82 -9.94 17.90 3.17
N ALA A 83 -8.62 17.92 2.98
CA ALA A 83 -7.78 16.77 3.26
C ALA A 83 -6.49 17.17 4.00
N SER A 84 -5.89 16.20 4.68
CA SER A 84 -4.65 16.34 5.46
C SER A 84 -3.95 14.99 5.54
N GLY A 85 -2.68 14.95 5.91
CA GLY A 85 -1.92 13.70 6.04
C GLY A 85 -0.44 13.90 5.70
N GLU A 86 0.16 12.85 5.14
CA GLU A 86 1.58 12.83 4.75
C GLU A 86 1.97 13.96 3.78
N THR A 87 1.05 14.30 2.86
CA THR A 87 1.28 15.28 1.80
C THR A 87 0.07 16.18 1.60
N SER A 88 0.31 17.35 1.02
CA SER A 88 -0.75 18.31 0.69
C SER A 88 -1.72 17.71 -0.33
N ALA A 89 -2.96 18.19 -0.33
CA ALA A 89 -3.97 17.77 -1.29
C ALA A 89 -4.45 18.95 -2.16
N SER A 90 -4.82 18.62 -3.39
CA SER A 90 -5.52 19.50 -4.32
C SER A 90 -6.80 18.80 -4.80
N ALA A 91 -7.81 19.57 -5.19
CA ALA A 91 -9.07 19.02 -5.68
C ALA A 91 -9.52 19.75 -6.95
N ASP A 92 -10.01 18.99 -7.92
CA ASP A 92 -10.75 19.46 -9.09
C ASP A 92 -12.16 18.87 -9.02
N GLY A 93 -13.10 19.64 -8.46
CA GLY A 93 -14.43 19.17 -8.13
C GLY A 93 -14.39 17.97 -7.16
N ARG A 94 -14.75 16.79 -7.67
CA ARG A 94 -14.83 15.53 -6.90
C ARG A 94 -13.61 14.63 -7.07
N GLN A 95 -12.60 15.08 -7.81
CA GLN A 95 -11.32 14.40 -7.92
C GLN A 95 -10.32 15.05 -6.96
N VAL A 96 -9.87 14.31 -5.95
CA VAL A 96 -8.86 14.76 -4.98
C VAL A 96 -7.53 14.06 -5.28
N SER A 97 -6.44 14.81 -5.31
CA SER A 97 -5.08 14.32 -5.55
C SER A 97 -4.14 14.79 -4.46
N PHE A 98 -3.39 13.88 -3.86
CA PHE A 98 -2.37 14.17 -2.85
C PHE A 98 -1.01 14.35 -3.52
N GLU A 99 -0.10 15.18 -3.02
CA GLU A 99 1.25 15.25 -3.61
C GLU A 99 1.97 13.89 -3.44
N ALA A 100 2.81 13.54 -4.41
CA ALA A 100 3.52 12.27 -4.41
C ALA A 100 4.49 12.17 -3.22
N VAL A 101 4.54 10.98 -2.61
CA VAL A 101 5.58 10.63 -1.63
C VAL A 101 6.76 10.03 -2.39
N GLU A 102 7.93 10.67 -2.29
CA GLU A 102 9.11 10.30 -3.08
C GLU A 102 9.54 8.85 -2.85
N GLN A 103 9.42 8.35 -1.62
CA GLN A 103 9.84 7.00 -1.25
C GLN A 103 9.04 6.45 -0.08
N VAL A 104 8.68 5.16 -0.15
CA VAL A 104 8.01 4.40 0.93
C VAL A 104 8.78 3.13 1.23
N MET A 105 9.31 3.02 2.43
CA MET A 105 10.16 1.92 2.87
C MET A 105 9.35 0.64 3.17
N PRO A 106 9.98 -0.55 3.12
CA PRO A 106 9.33 -1.78 3.58
C PRO A 106 8.79 -1.64 5.00
N GLY A 107 7.52 -1.98 5.19
CA GLY A 107 6.84 -1.88 6.49
C GLY A 107 6.28 -0.49 6.82
N GLU A 108 6.52 0.52 6.00
CA GLU A 108 6.03 1.88 6.22
C GLU A 108 4.55 2.02 5.87
N LYS A 109 3.84 2.84 6.66
CA LYS A 109 2.45 3.22 6.45
C LYS A 109 2.36 4.72 6.29
N LEU A 110 1.67 5.12 5.23
CA LEU A 110 1.29 6.50 4.95
C LEU A 110 -0.19 6.67 5.26
N GLU A 111 -0.56 7.76 5.94
CA GLU A 111 -1.95 8.02 6.29
C GLU A 111 -2.45 9.40 5.84
N TRP A 112 -3.66 9.43 5.28
CA TRP A 112 -4.38 10.65 4.97
C TRP A 112 -5.80 10.62 5.54
N LYS A 113 -6.31 11.82 5.83
CA LYS A 113 -7.69 12.07 6.20
C LYS A 113 -8.34 12.91 5.10
N LEU A 114 -9.48 12.46 4.60
CA LEU A 114 -10.32 13.18 3.64
C LEU A 114 -11.67 13.47 4.28
N ILE A 115 -12.11 14.72 4.22
CA ILE A 115 -13.39 15.19 4.74
C ILE A 115 -14.25 15.65 3.56
N ALA A 116 -15.47 15.14 3.49
CA ALA A 116 -16.46 15.50 2.49
C ALA A 116 -17.80 15.85 3.14
N ALA A 117 -18.56 16.78 2.53
CA ALA A 117 -19.95 17.03 2.88
C ALA A 117 -20.83 15.93 2.28
N ALA A 118 -21.76 15.38 3.06
CA ALA A 118 -22.78 14.46 2.57
C ALA A 118 -23.97 15.22 1.97
N GLU A 119 -24.36 14.89 0.75
CA GLU A 119 -25.50 15.50 0.06
C GLU A 119 -26.61 14.47 -0.17
N GLY A 120 -27.84 14.80 0.23
CA GLY A 120 -29.01 13.95 -0.02
C GLY A 120 -28.99 12.63 0.78
N SER A 121 -29.24 11.51 0.10
CA SER A 121 -29.36 10.18 0.71
C SER A 121 -28.95 9.07 -0.27
N GLY A 122 -28.71 7.86 0.24
CA GLY A 122 -28.32 6.69 -0.53
C GLY A 122 -26.87 6.29 -0.31
N GLU A 123 -26.35 5.38 -1.13
CA GLU A 123 -24.98 4.90 -1.02
C GLU A 123 -24.00 5.90 -1.67
N ALA A 124 -22.93 6.22 -0.96
CA ALA A 124 -21.78 6.97 -1.47
C ALA A 124 -20.57 6.02 -1.55
N LEU A 125 -20.16 5.64 -2.76
CA LEU A 125 -18.99 4.78 -2.97
C LEU A 125 -17.76 5.62 -3.35
N ILE A 126 -16.87 5.89 -2.38
CA ILE A 126 -15.58 6.52 -2.66
C ILE A 126 -14.64 5.50 -3.28
N LYS A 127 -13.81 5.94 -4.24
CA LYS A 127 -12.73 5.13 -4.81
C LYS A 127 -11.39 5.80 -4.59
N VAL A 128 -10.42 5.07 -4.06
CA VAL A 128 -9.05 5.53 -3.88
C VAL A 128 -8.13 4.75 -4.82
N ASN A 129 -7.31 5.47 -5.56
CA ASN A 129 -6.31 4.93 -6.48
C ASN A 129 -4.90 5.23 -5.96
N VAL A 130 -3.98 4.28 -6.14
CA VAL A 130 -2.55 4.44 -5.86
C VAL A 130 -1.74 3.99 -7.07
N SER A 131 -0.81 4.84 -7.52
CA SER A 131 0.21 4.50 -8.51
C SER A 131 1.61 4.71 -7.93
N SER A 132 2.60 4.06 -8.52
CA SER A 132 4.03 4.21 -8.16
C SER A 132 4.91 3.72 -9.31
N ASP A 133 6.23 3.93 -9.20
CA ASP A 133 7.20 3.47 -10.21
C ASP A 133 7.21 1.94 -10.41
N SER A 134 6.84 1.18 -9.38
CA SER A 134 6.88 -0.29 -9.42
C SER A 134 5.59 -0.93 -9.94
N LEU A 135 4.51 -0.16 -10.10
CA LEU A 135 3.21 -0.64 -10.54
C LEU A 135 3.00 -0.37 -12.04
N GLU A 136 2.57 -1.39 -12.79
CA GLU A 136 2.17 -1.23 -14.21
C GLU A 136 0.77 -0.58 -14.36
N GLY A 137 0.03 -0.42 -13.26
CA GLY A 137 -1.30 0.19 -13.20
C GLY A 137 -1.58 0.79 -11.83
N THR A 138 -2.86 0.92 -11.45
CA THR A 138 -3.23 1.41 -10.12
C THR A 138 -3.69 0.27 -9.21
N VAL A 139 -3.31 0.36 -7.93
CA VAL A 139 -3.97 -0.39 -6.86
C VAL A 139 -5.15 0.44 -6.39
N GLN A 140 -6.31 -0.20 -6.20
CA GLN A 140 -7.53 0.49 -5.83
C GLN A 140 -8.13 -0.06 -4.54
N SER A 141 -8.79 0.82 -3.79
CA SER A 141 -9.67 0.46 -2.68
C SER A 141 -10.95 1.30 -2.79
N GLN A 142 -12.08 0.76 -2.38
CA GLN A 142 -13.37 1.43 -2.41
C GLN A 142 -14.03 1.27 -1.04
N GLU A 143 -14.77 2.29 -0.63
CA GLU A 143 -15.54 2.26 0.62
C GLU A 143 -16.95 2.79 0.35
N PRO A 144 -18.01 1.99 0.61
CA PRO A 144 -19.37 2.47 0.62
C PRO A 144 -19.68 3.11 1.98
N THR A 145 -20.32 4.28 1.97
CA THR A 145 -20.93 4.90 3.14
C THR A 145 -22.42 5.14 2.87
N TYR A 146 -23.29 4.80 3.83
CA TYR A 146 -24.72 4.98 3.69
C TYR A 146 -25.18 6.35 4.21
N LEU A 147 -25.81 7.14 3.34
CA LEU A 147 -26.35 8.46 3.65
C LEU A 147 -27.85 8.39 3.95
N LEU A 148 -28.25 8.82 5.14
CA LEU A 148 -29.64 9.04 5.53
C LEU A 148 -30.13 10.36 4.94
N GLY A 149 -31.42 10.43 4.57
CA GLY A 149 -32.02 11.69 4.15
C GLY A 149 -31.95 12.78 5.21
N GLU A 150 -31.92 14.02 4.75
CA GLU A 150 -32.01 15.19 5.62
C GLU A 150 -33.30 15.10 6.44
N SER A 151 -33.21 15.33 7.75
CA SER A 151 -34.41 15.40 8.57
C SER A 151 -35.20 16.62 8.12
N SER A 152 -36.31 16.39 7.40
CA SER A 152 -37.29 17.45 7.16
C SER A 152 -37.76 17.89 8.54
N ASN A 153 -37.32 19.07 8.97
CA ASN A 153 -37.76 19.63 10.22
C ASN A 153 -39.25 19.91 10.02
N GLY A 154 -40.09 19.02 10.53
CA GLY A 154 -41.53 19.07 10.41
C GLY A 154 -42.04 20.31 11.13
N SER A 155 -42.06 21.44 10.42
CA SER A 155 -42.88 22.58 10.77
C SER A 155 -44.34 22.14 10.58
N SER A 156 -44.90 21.55 11.63
CA SER A 156 -46.31 21.15 11.71
C SER A 156 -46.98 21.93 12.82
N GLY A 157 -47.84 22.87 12.41
CA GLY A 157 -48.94 23.46 13.19
C GLY A 157 -48.54 24.52 14.22
N ASN A 158 -49.23 25.65 14.37
CA ASN A 158 -50.51 26.14 13.84
C ASN A 158 -50.54 27.67 14.03
#